data_AF-A0A1I7WY00-F1
#
_entry.id   AF-A0A1I7WY00-F1
#
_cell.length_a   1.000
_cell.length_b   1.000
_cell.length_c   1.000
_cell.angle_alpha   90.00
_cell.angle_beta   90.00
_cell.angle_gamma   90.00
#
_symmetry.space_group_name_H-M   'P 1'
#
loop_
_entity.id
_entity.type
_entity.pdbx_description
1 polymer ?
#
loop_
_entity_poly.entity_id
_entity_poly.type
_entity_poly.pdbx_seq_one_letter_code
_entity_poly.pdbx_strand_id
1 'polypeptide(L)' 'MFDFSTSDENYEPLKSEDDVSNFDSEFTHEVPKLTPIDRLFLMNLDQTEFEGFSYVNPEYVQEI' A
#
# COMPACT_ATOMS: atom_id res chain seq x y z
N MET A 1 -25.09 9.79 1.67
CA MET A 1 -24.95 9.40 3.10
C MET A 1 -24.70 7.91 3.06
N PHE A 2 -23.50 7.45 3.41
CA PHE A 2 -23.20 6.02 3.41
C PHE A 2 -24.10 5.34 4.44
N ASP A 3 -24.88 4.36 3.99
CA ASP A 3 -25.76 3.57 4.83
C ASP A 3 -24.93 2.55 5.60
N PHE A 4 -24.89 2.68 6.94
CA PHE A 4 -24.18 1.78 7.84
C PHE A 4 -25.02 0.52 8.20
N SER A 5 -26.18 0.27 7.55
CA SER A 5 -27.11 -0.79 7.94
C SER A 5 -26.84 -2.18 7.35
N THR A 6 -25.94 -2.34 6.37
CA THR A 6 -25.45 -3.66 5.99
C THR A 6 -24.21 -4.01 6.79
N SER A 7 -24.41 -4.51 8.00
CA SER A 7 -23.45 -5.43 8.61
C SER A 7 -23.44 -6.68 7.73
N ASP A 8 -22.44 -6.81 6.86
CA ASP A 8 -22.18 -8.05 6.14
C ASP A 8 -21.93 -9.14 7.19
N GLU A 9 -22.90 -10.04 7.40
CA GLU A 9 -22.96 -10.98 8.52
C GLU A 9 -21.87 -12.08 8.49
N ASN A 10 -20.90 -12.00 7.58
CA ASN A 10 -19.79 -12.96 7.46
C ASN A 10 -18.44 -12.25 7.29
N TYR A 11 -18.07 -11.41 8.25
CA TYR A 11 -16.70 -10.89 8.33
C TYR A 11 -15.77 -11.98 8.88
N GLU A 12 -14.95 -12.57 8.01
CA GLU A 12 -13.90 -13.50 8.42
C GLU A 12 -12.76 -12.72 9.11
N PRO A 13 -12.51 -12.93 10.41
CA PRO A 13 -11.42 -12.27 11.11
C PRO A 13 -10.06 -12.75 10.57
N LEU A 14 -9.07 -11.86 10.61
CA LEU A 14 -7.69 -12.18 10.23
C LEU A 14 -7.15 -13.31 11.12
N LYS A 15 -6.55 -14.31 10.51
CA LYS A 15 -6.03 -15.50 11.19
C LYS A 15 -4.65 -15.28 11.80
N SER A 16 -3.88 -14.33 11.26
CA SER A 16 -2.53 -13.94 11.70
C SER A 16 -2.14 -12.58 11.13
N GLU A 17 -1.00 -12.03 11.58
CA GLU A 17 -0.44 -10.77 11.06
C GLU A 17 -0.13 -10.84 9.54
N ASP A 18 0.26 -12.01 9.04
CA ASP A 18 0.55 -12.26 7.62
C ASP A 18 -0.64 -12.82 6.82
N ASP A 19 -1.87 -12.77 7.35
CA ASP A 19 -3.04 -13.31 6.64
C ASP A 19 -3.41 -12.44 5.43
N VAL A 20 -3.22 -13.02 4.24
CA VAL A 20 -3.52 -12.36 2.96
C VAL A 20 -4.77 -12.91 2.27
N SER A 21 -5.62 -13.66 2.97
CA SER A 21 -6.79 -14.33 2.38
C SER A 21 -7.84 -13.39 1.76
N ASN A 22 -7.81 -12.10 2.12
CA ASN A 22 -8.65 -11.05 1.54
C ASN A 22 -8.06 -10.40 0.28
N PHE A 23 -6.88 -10.83 -0.17
CA PHE A 23 -6.22 -10.35 -1.38
C PHE A 23 -6.25 -11.43 -2.46
N ASP A 24 -6.22 -11.01 -3.73
CA ASP A 24 -6.06 -11.97 -4.83
C ASP A 24 -4.70 -12.67 -4.70
N SER A 25 -4.74 -14.00 -4.81
CA SER A 25 -3.57 -14.86 -4.74
C SER A 25 -2.53 -14.56 -5.83
N GLU A 26 -2.93 -13.99 -6.97
CA GLU A 26 -1.99 -13.59 -8.02
C GLU A 26 -0.95 -12.57 -7.51
N PHE A 27 -1.38 -11.62 -6.67
CA PHE A 27 -0.49 -10.59 -6.13
C PHE A 27 0.37 -11.11 -4.96
N THR A 28 -0.17 -11.99 -4.13
CA THR A 28 0.52 -12.47 -2.91
C THR A 28 1.52 -13.58 -3.20
N HIS A 29 1.38 -14.28 -4.33
CA HIS A 29 2.37 -15.24 -4.81
C HIS A 29 3.52 -14.60 -5.60
N GLU A 30 3.36 -13.37 -6.10
CA GLU A 30 4.44 -12.69 -6.82
C GLU A 30 5.59 -12.33 -5.85
N VAL A 31 6.83 -12.51 -6.31
CA VAL A 31 8.00 -12.03 -5.56
C VAL A 31 7.99 -10.49 -5.54
N PRO A 32 8.03 -9.84 -4.36
CA PRO A 32 8.00 -8.39 -4.28
C PRO A 32 9.26 -7.80 -4.93
N LYS A 33 9.08 -7.14 -6.07
CA LYS A 33 10.16 -6.54 -6.85
C LYS A 33 9.71 -5.22 -7.45
N LEU A 34 10.65 -4.28 -7.58
CA LEU A 34 10.42 -3.06 -8.33
C LEU A 34 10.64 -3.34 -9.82
N THR A 35 9.73 -2.86 -10.65
CA THR A 35 9.92 -2.86 -12.11
C THR A 35 11.18 -2.05 -12.45
N PRO A 36 12.13 -2.59 -13.24
CA PRO A 36 13.29 -1.82 -13.67
C PRO A 36 12.87 -0.57 -14.45
N ILE A 37 13.49 0.57 -14.13
CA ILE A 37 13.19 1.86 -14.78
C ILE A 37 14.23 2.20 -15.85
N ASP A 38 13.77 2.76 -16.97
CA ASP A 38 14.63 3.32 -18.01
C ASP A 38 15.26 4.64 -17.52
N ARG A 39 16.59 4.71 -17.57
CA ARG A 39 17.34 5.91 -17.13
C ARG A 39 17.04 7.14 -17.98
N LEU A 40 16.79 6.98 -19.28
CA LEU A 40 16.45 8.11 -20.15
C LEU A 40 15.06 8.64 -19.82
N PHE A 41 14.11 7.77 -19.49
CA PHE A 41 12.81 8.19 -18.99
C PHE A 41 12.94 8.98 -17.69
N LEU A 42 13.69 8.44 -16.72
CA LEU A 42 13.90 9.08 -15.41
C LEU A 42 14.55 10.47 -15.54
N MET A 43 15.54 10.62 -16.42
CA MET A 43 16.24 11.90 -16.65
C MET A 43 15.36 12.98 -17.29
N ASN A 44 14.29 12.59 -17.99
CA ASN A 44 13.37 13.50 -18.67
C ASN A 44 12.20 13.95 -17.78
N LEU A 45 12.11 13.49 -16.53
CA LEU A 45 11.08 13.90 -15.59
C LEU A 45 11.45 15.25 -14.94
N ASP A 46 10.47 16.15 -14.85
CA ASP A 46 10.60 17.37 -14.07
C ASP A 46 10.53 17.03 -12.58
N GLN A 47 11.65 17.16 -11.87
CA GLN A 47 11.72 16.84 -10.44
C GLN A 47 11.02 17.88 -9.56
N THR A 48 10.78 19.10 -10.08
CA THR A 48 10.11 20.15 -9.32
C THR A 48 8.64 19.83 -9.05
N GLU A 49 8.02 18.96 -9.87
CA GLU A 49 6.66 18.46 -9.66
C GLU A 49 6.51 17.65 -8.35
N PHE A 50 7.63 17.15 -7.80
CA PHE A 50 7.65 16.36 -6.57
C PHE A 50 8.13 17.16 -5.35
N GLU A 51 8.28 18.48 -5.47
CA GLU A 51 8.60 19.35 -4.33
C GLU A 51 7.51 19.26 -3.25
N GLY A 52 7.94 19.06 -2.00
CA GLY A 52 7.01 18.89 -0.87
C GLY A 52 6.39 17.49 -0.74
N PHE A 53 6.77 16.52 -1.58
CA PHE A 53 6.25 15.14 -1.50
C PHE A 53 6.69 14.39 -0.23
N SER A 54 7.86 14.72 0.32
CA SER A 54 8.41 14.03 1.49
C SER A 54 7.59 14.32 2.74
N TYR A 55 7.05 13.28 3.37
CA TYR A 55 6.29 13.33 4.62
C TYR A 55 6.70 12.19 5.55
N VAL A 56 6.81 12.50 6.84
CA VAL A 56 6.93 11.53 7.93
C VAL A 56 5.88 11.89 8.96
N ASN A 57 5.13 10.90 9.45
CA ASN A 57 4.15 11.13 10.50
C ASN A 57 4.86 11.56 11.81
N PRO A 58 4.65 12.78 12.32
CA PRO A 58 5.31 13.25 13.54
C PRO A 58 4.87 12.51 14.80
N GLU A 59 3.69 11.87 14.76
CA GLU A 59 3.13 11.11 15.89
C GLU A 59 3.54 9.62 15.85
N TYR A 60 4.37 9.19 14.89
CA TYR A 60 4.83 7.82 14.83
C TYR A 60 5.83 7.53 15.96
N VAL A 61 5.38 6.79 16.98
CA VAL A 61 6.23 6.29 18.07
C VAL A 61 6.57 4.84 17.78
N GLN A 62 7.85 4.55 17.58
CA GLN A 62 8.33 3.19 17.43
C GLN A 62 8.51 2.57 18.82
N GLU A 63 7.64 1.62 19.18
CA GLU A 63 7.85 0.79 20.37
C GLU A 63 9.07 -0.12 20.09
N ILE A 64 10.08 -0.07 20.97
CA ILE A 64 11.32 -0.85 20.88
C ILE A 64 11.23 -2.04 21.84
#